data_AF-A8LZW2-F1
#
_entry.id   AF-A8LZW2-F1
#
_cell.length_a   1.000
_cell.length_b   1.000
_cell.length_c   1.000
_cell.angle_alpha   90.00
_cell.angle_beta   90.00
_cell.angle_gamma   90.00
#
_symmetry.space_group_name_H-M   'P 1'
#
loop_
_entity.id
_entity.type
_entity.pdbx_description
1 polymer ?
#
loop_
_entity_poly.entity_id
_entity_poly.type
_entity_poly.pdbx_seq_one_letter_code
_entity_poly.pdbx_strand_id
1 'polypeptide(L)'
;MVDVPSLPQRQRLLLAELSGVARRYGTDGMRDAPREVAVAAVRAVTDDPVLLGVQAGVALVDPHGIHGPTVALLQAAGADLTVAEQHAAEVHERLSRVL
;
A
#
# COMPACT_ATOMS: atom_id res chain seq x y z
N MET A 1 4.66 21.86 -7.91
CA MET A 1 4.51 21.46 -6.50
C MET A 1 3.10 20.92 -6.38
N VAL A 2 2.93 19.60 -6.31
CA VAL A 2 1.59 19.03 -6.12
C VAL A 2 1.24 19.25 -4.66
N ASP A 3 0.35 20.21 -4.43
CA ASP A 3 -0.27 20.43 -3.14
C ASP A 3 -1.27 19.27 -2.93
N VAL A 4 -0.76 18.15 -2.43
CA VAL A 4 -1.62 17.17 -1.77
C VAL A 4 -2.10 17.91 -0.52
N PRO A 5 -3.39 18.28 -0.37
CA PRO A 5 -3.86 18.83 0.89
C PRO A 5 -3.53 17.78 1.93
N SER A 6 -2.50 18.10 2.75
CA SER A 6 -1.78 17.10 3.52
C SER A 6 -2.77 16.22 4.26
N LEU A 7 -2.78 14.92 3.94
CA LEU A 7 -3.67 13.95 4.59
C LEU A 7 -3.67 14.25 6.09
N PRO A 8 -4.87 14.38 6.72
CA PRO A 8 -4.99 14.55 8.16
C PRO A 8 -3.97 13.69 8.89
N GLN A 9 -3.31 14.23 9.91
CA GLN A 9 -2.20 13.56 10.60
C GLN A 9 -2.52 12.10 10.96
N ARG A 10 -3.77 11.83 11.35
CA ARG A 10 -4.29 10.49 11.60
C ARG A 10 -4.15 9.53 10.41
N GLN A 11 -4.51 9.97 9.20
CA GLN A 11 -4.39 9.15 7.99
C GLN A 11 -2.92 8.90 7.62
N ARG A 12 -2.02 9.86 7.86
CA ARG A 12 -0.57 9.64 7.67
C ARG A 12 0.00 8.59 8.63
N LEU A 13 -0.41 8.63 9.90
CA LEU A 13 -0.03 7.61 10.88
C LEU A 13 -0.57 6.23 10.49
N LEU A 14 -1.82 6.15 10.05
CA LEU A 14 -2.42 4.91 9.55
C LEU A 14 -1.68 4.36 8.34
N LEU A 15 -1.31 5.19 7.36
CA LEU A 15 -0.53 4.76 6.20
C LEU A 15 0.86 4.25 6.59
N ALA A 16 1.53 4.89 7.56
CA ALA A 16 2.83 4.42 8.05
C ALA A 16 2.73 3.05 8.75
N GLU A 17 1.70 2.86 9.59
CA GLU A 17 1.42 1.59 10.24
C GLU A 17 1.05 0.50 9.21
N LEU A 18 0.16 0.83 8.26
CA LEU A 18 -0.26 -0.05 7.18
C LEU A 18 0.93 -0.49 6.32
N SER A 19 1.82 0.44 5.98
CA SER A 19 3.05 0.14 5.23
C SER A 19 3.94 -0.87 5.97
N GLY A 20 4.12 -0.67 7.29
CA GLY A 20 4.87 -1.61 8.12
C GLY A 20 4.22 -3.00 8.20
N VAL A 21 2.91 -3.07 8.42
CA VAL A 21 2.16 -4.35 8.47
C VAL A 21 2.19 -5.06 7.12
N ALA A 22 1.84 -4.36 6.05
CA ALA A 22 1.81 -4.91 4.70
C ALA A 22 3.18 -5.42 4.26
N ARG A 23 4.27 -4.73 4.61
CA ARG A 23 5.64 -5.21 4.36
C ARG A 23 5.98 -6.47 5.15
N ARG A 24 5.64 -6.51 6.45
CA ARG A 24 5.90 -7.67 7.33
C ARG A 24 5.29 -8.95 6.80
N TYR A 25 4.04 -8.88 6.35
CA TYR A 25 3.28 -10.02 5.85
C TYR A 25 3.43 -10.24 4.34
N GLY A 26 3.85 -9.23 3.57
CA GLY A 26 4.06 -9.35 2.14
C GLY A 26 5.43 -9.92 1.78
N THR A 27 6.50 -9.37 2.37
CA THR A 27 7.87 -9.60 1.87
C THR A 27 8.90 -9.92 2.94
N ASP A 28 8.57 -9.78 4.22
CA ASP A 28 9.52 -9.86 5.33
C ASP A 28 9.16 -11.03 6.29
N GLY A 29 9.65 -11.04 7.53
CA GLY A 29 9.63 -12.21 8.43
C GLY A 29 8.29 -12.89 8.72
N MET A 30 7.15 -12.29 8.37
CA MET A 30 5.81 -12.90 8.51
C MET A 30 5.19 -13.33 7.16
N ARG A 31 5.98 -13.33 6.08
CA ARG A 31 5.53 -13.68 4.70
C ARG A 31 4.89 -15.06 4.57
N ASP A 32 5.30 -16.01 5.40
CA ASP A 32 4.83 -17.40 5.33
C ASP A 32 3.63 -17.65 6.28
N ALA A 33 3.14 -16.61 6.95
CA ALA A 33 1.92 -16.70 7.75
C ALA A 33 0.71 -17.04 6.86
N PRO A 34 -0.33 -17.71 7.42
CA PRO A 34 -1.55 -17.99 6.69
C PRO A 34 -2.18 -16.73 6.11
N ARG A 35 -2.74 -16.83 4.90
CA ARG A 35 -3.25 -15.66 4.16
C ARG A 35 -4.35 -14.94 4.93
N GLU A 36 -5.19 -15.67 5.63
CA GLU A 36 -6.28 -15.14 6.46
C GLU A 36 -5.74 -14.33 7.63
N VAL A 37 -4.64 -14.77 8.25
CA VAL A 37 -3.96 -14.04 9.33
C VAL A 37 -3.36 -12.74 8.81
N ALA A 38 -2.70 -12.79 7.65
CA ALA A 38 -2.14 -11.61 7.01
C ALA A 38 -3.22 -10.58 6.65
N VAL A 39 -4.34 -11.03 6.08
CA VAL A 39 -5.49 -10.18 5.74
C VAL A 39 -6.10 -9.57 7.00
N ALA A 40 -6.31 -10.37 8.06
CA ALA A 40 -6.82 -9.87 9.33
C ALA A 40 -5.90 -8.82 9.96
N ALA A 41 -4.58 -9.00 9.87
CA ALA A 41 -3.60 -8.04 10.39
C ALA A 41 -3.64 -6.71 9.62
N VAL A 42 -3.82 -6.74 8.30
CA VAL A 42 -3.99 -5.52 7.49
C VAL A 42 -5.30 -4.80 7.86
N ARG A 43 -6.41 -5.55 7.93
CA ARG A 43 -7.73 -5.03 8.28
C ARG A 43 -7.80 -4.43 9.68
N ALA A 44 -7.02 -4.98 10.62
CA ALA A 44 -6.88 -4.42 11.96
C ALA A 44 -6.27 -3.00 11.96
N VAL A 45 -5.48 -2.64 10.95
CA VAL A 45 -4.98 -1.26 10.77
C VAL A 45 -6.05 -0.40 10.12
N THR A 46 -6.65 -0.87 9.02
CA THR A 46 -7.74 -0.18 8.33
C THR A 46 -8.50 -1.12 7.39
N ASP A 47 -9.81 -0.92 7.33
CA ASP A 47 -10.71 -1.53 6.32
C ASP A 47 -11.09 -0.54 5.21
N ASP A 48 -10.53 0.68 5.22
CA ASP A 48 -10.80 1.70 4.20
C ASP A 48 -10.17 1.27 2.85
N PRO A 49 -10.99 0.95 1.82
CA PRO A 49 -10.50 0.45 0.54
C PRO A 49 -9.62 1.47 -0.19
N VAL A 50 -9.81 2.77 0.05
CA VAL A 50 -9.03 3.85 -0.58
C VAL A 50 -7.63 3.90 0.02
N LEU A 51 -7.49 3.84 1.35
CA LEU A 51 -6.17 3.85 2.00
C LEU A 51 -5.37 2.58 1.67
N LEU A 52 -6.05 1.43 1.59
CA LEU A 52 -5.46 0.18 1.12
C LEU A 52 -5.01 0.29 -0.35
N GLY A 53 -5.82 0.92 -1.20
CA GLY A 53 -5.51 1.22 -2.60
C GLY A 53 -4.27 2.10 -2.75
N VAL A 54 -4.18 3.20 -2.00
CA VAL A 54 -3.01 4.09 -1.98
C VAL A 54 -1.73 3.31 -1.64
N GLN A 55 -1.75 2.49 -0.59
CA GLN A 55 -0.59 1.69 -0.22
C GLN A 55 -0.23 0.64 -1.29
N ALA A 56 -1.24 0.05 -1.94
CA ALA A 56 -1.02 -0.88 -3.05
C ALA A 56 -0.38 -0.14 -4.24
N GLY A 57 -0.80 1.09 -4.52
CA GLY A 57 -0.21 1.95 -5.53
C GLY A 57 1.27 2.25 -5.28
N VAL A 58 1.66 2.52 -4.02
CA VAL A 58 3.08 2.67 -3.65
C VAL A 58 3.88 1.39 -3.92
N ALA A 59 3.30 0.23 -3.60
CA ALA A 59 3.94 -1.07 -3.86
C ALA A 59 4.06 -1.40 -5.36
N LEU A 60 3.10 -0.95 -6.19
CA LEU A 60 3.12 -1.17 -7.65
C LEU A 60 4.23 -0.39 -8.37
N VAL A 61 4.72 0.70 -7.79
CA VAL A 61 5.81 1.51 -8.39
C VAL A 61 7.16 0.80 -8.32
N ASP A 62 7.28 -0.28 -7.54
CA ASP A 62 8.51 -1.05 -7.40
C ASP A 62 9.03 -1.60 -8.75
N PRO A 63 10.16 -1.08 -9.26
CA PRO A 63 10.67 -1.48 -10.57
C PRO A 63 11.18 -2.92 -10.60
N HIS A 64 11.40 -3.53 -9.43
CA HIS A 64 11.90 -4.89 -9.30
C HIS A 64 10.80 -5.92 -9.03
N GLY A 65 9.55 -5.49 -8.86
CA GLY A 65 8.41 -6.38 -8.58
C GLY A 65 8.51 -7.17 -7.28
N ILE A 66 9.44 -6.82 -6.39
CA ILE A 66 9.65 -7.42 -5.07
C ILE A 66 8.38 -7.29 -4.23
N HIS A 67 7.65 -6.18 -4.38
CA HIS A 67 6.44 -5.89 -3.63
C HIS A 67 5.14 -6.46 -4.23
N GLY A 68 5.21 -7.32 -5.25
CA GLY A 68 4.04 -8.03 -5.79
C GLY A 68 3.19 -8.77 -4.74
N PRO A 69 3.80 -9.52 -3.80
CA PRO A 69 3.07 -10.14 -2.69
C PRO A 69 2.33 -9.14 -1.79
N THR A 70 2.90 -7.94 -1.59
CA THR A 70 2.27 -6.87 -0.81
C THR A 70 1.01 -6.36 -1.51
N VAL A 71 1.05 -6.17 -2.83
CA VAL A 71 -0.12 -5.77 -3.63
C VAL A 71 -1.23 -6.83 -3.53
N ALA A 72 -0.87 -8.11 -3.71
CA ALA A 72 -1.83 -9.20 -3.61
C ALA A 72 -2.46 -9.27 -2.21
N LEU A 73 -1.68 -9.08 -1.14
CA LEU A 73 -2.17 -9.04 0.22
C LEU A 73 -3.19 -7.90 0.42
N LEU A 74 -2.86 -6.68 -0.03
CA LEU A 74 -3.74 -5.52 0.09
C LEU A 74 -5.03 -5.69 -0.72
N GLN A 75 -4.95 -6.26 -1.93
CA GLN A 75 -6.12 -6.63 -2.72
C GLN A 75 -7.04 -7.60 -1.98
N ALA A 76 -6.49 -8.64 -1.35
CA ALA A 76 -7.27 -9.60 -0.56
C ALA A 76 -7.89 -8.95 0.69
N ALA A 77 -7.26 -7.91 1.24
CA ALA A 77 -7.83 -7.12 2.32
C ALA A 77 -9.00 -6.22 1.87
N GLY A 78 -9.13 -5.95 0.56
CA GLY A 78 -10.20 -5.14 -0.02
C GLY A 78 -9.73 -3.82 -0.62
N ALA A 79 -8.44 -3.69 -0.96
CA ALA A 79 -7.93 -2.51 -1.64
C ALA A 79 -8.68 -2.21 -2.93
N ASP A 80 -9.02 -0.93 -3.13
CA ASP A 80 -9.47 -0.44 -4.43
C ASP A 80 -8.28 -0.36 -5.39
N LEU A 81 -8.25 -1.28 -6.37
CA LEU A 81 -7.17 -1.35 -7.34
C LEU A 81 -7.19 -0.20 -8.35
N THR A 82 -8.34 0.43 -8.59
CA THR A 82 -8.40 1.62 -9.44
C THR A 82 -7.67 2.79 -8.76
N VAL A 83 -7.84 2.95 -7.45
CA VAL A 83 -7.06 3.91 -6.65
C VAL A 83 -5.57 3.55 -6.67
N ALA A 84 -5.23 2.27 -6.57
CA ALA A 84 -3.85 1.81 -6.61
C ALA A 84 -3.15 2.15 -7.93
N GLU A 85 -3.79 1.87 -9.06
CA GLU A 85 -3.26 2.16 -10.41
C GLU A 85 -3.09 3.66 -10.62
N GLN A 86 -4.09 4.47 -10.25
CA GLN A 86 -4.01 5.93 -10.33
C GLN A 86 -2.85 6.47 -9.51
N HIS A 87 -2.74 6.02 -8.25
CA HIS A 87 -1.67 6.48 -7.37
C HIS A 87 -0.29 6.04 -7.85
N ALA A 88 -0.16 4.82 -8.38
CA ALA A 88 1.09 4.33 -8.96
C ALA A 88 1.52 5.18 -10.16
N ALA A 89 0.58 5.54 -11.05
CA ALA A 89 0.85 6.42 -12.18
C ALA A 89 1.31 7.82 -11.74
N GLU A 90 0.63 8.42 -10.75
CA GLU A 90 1.03 9.72 -10.19
C GLU A 90 2.44 9.71 -9.59
N VAL A 91 2.77 8.65 -8.83
CA VAL A 91 4.10 8.51 -8.22
C VAL A 91 5.15 8.26 -9.29
N HIS A 92 4.87 7.42 -10.28
CA HIS A 92 5.78 7.17 -11.40
C HIS A 92 6.07 8.44 -12.19
N GLU A 93 5.05 9.23 -12.52
CA GLU A 93 5.19 10.52 -13.18
C GLU A 93 6.01 11.51 -12.34
N ARG A 94 5.84 11.48 -11.01
CA ARG A 94 6.63 12.33 -10.11
C ARG A 94 8.09 11.92 -10.07
N LEU A 95 8.38 10.62 -10.05
CA LEU A 95 9.75 10.09 -10.06
C LEU A 95 10.45 10.38 -11.38
N SER A 96 9.76 10.23 -12.51
CA SER A 96 10.34 10.53 -13.84
C SER A 96 10.61 12.01 -14.09
N ARG A 97 9.98 12.91 -13.34
CA ARG A 97 10.26 14.35 -13.35
C ARG A 97 11.46 14.76 -12.48
N VAL A 98 11.89 13.88 -11.58
CA VAL A 98 12.97 14.16 -10.60
C VAL A 98 14.28 13.45 -10.98
N LEU A 99 14.18 12.32 -11.70
CA LEU A 99 15.29 11.57 -12.28
C LEU A 99 15.70 12.14 -13.63
#